data_AF-A0A1K2IJA5-F1
#
_entry.id   AF-A0A1K2IJA5-F1
#
_cell.length_a   1.000
_cell.length_b   1.000
_cell.length_c   1.000
_cell.angle_alpha   90.00
_cell.angle_beta   90.00
_cell.angle_gamma   90.00
#
_symmetry.space_group_name_H-M   'P 1'
#
loop_
_entity.id
_entity.type
_entity.pdbx_description
1 polymer ?
#
loop_
_entity_poly.entity_id
_entity_poly.type
_entity_poly.pdbx_seq_one_letter_code
_entity_poly.pdbx_strand_id
1 'polypeptide(L)'
;MKKHTFLILFTPALFCSQVGINTKTPSATLDIVSKNNTNATQAMIINSNTSSAIMKVSDNGNFYFKGSLSANNVSGTDEWVLTSNGNSNSPQWVDINNTALGKYVLVAYNAYNSTTSSYINANTSERINFTNTNLVSSTVGTWNTTTKEYTVSKSGVYDVVVNTKISTQSNNSNRTSSLFLQIGTYKQGSRGENVAGSLTSSHLTTKATRYLTAGEKIYVTVSSNTNWRFDNSTININYSERTL
;
A
#
# COMPACT_ATOMS: atom_id res chain seq x y z
N MET A 1 68.40 25.81 64.96
CA MET A 1 67.42 26.59 64.16
C MET A 1 66.72 25.62 63.21
N LYS A 2 65.39 25.56 63.29
CA LYS A 2 64.54 24.75 62.39
C LYS A 2 64.46 25.42 61.02
N LYS A 3 64.21 24.61 59.97
CA LYS A 3 63.46 24.87 58.71
C LYS A 3 64.22 24.36 57.47
N HIS A 4 63.64 23.69 56.47
CA HIS A 4 62.37 23.02 56.21
C HIS A 4 62.61 22.13 54.97
N THR A 5 62.17 20.88 55.01
CA THR A 5 62.11 19.97 53.85
C THR A 5 61.10 20.51 52.83
N PHE A 6 61.52 20.80 51.60
CA PHE A 6 60.62 21.20 50.51
C PHE A 6 60.38 19.99 49.60
N LEU A 7 59.42 19.15 49.99
CA LEU A 7 58.92 18.06 49.15
C LEU A 7 57.84 18.64 48.22
N ILE A 8 58.23 18.97 46.99
CA ILE A 8 57.27 19.35 45.93
C ILE A 8 56.54 18.07 45.51
N LEU A 9 55.30 17.91 45.98
CA LEU A 9 54.36 16.92 45.46
C LEU A 9 54.05 17.27 44.00
N PHE A 10 54.56 16.47 43.06
CA PHE A 10 54.01 16.35 41.72
C PHE A 10 52.79 15.44 41.79
N THR A 11 51.62 16.01 42.08
CA THR A 11 50.34 15.35 41.81
C THR A 11 49.97 15.64 40.35
N PRO A 12 50.02 14.66 39.43
CA PRO A 12 49.35 14.84 38.15
C PRO A 12 47.86 14.91 38.46
N ALA A 13 47.31 16.12 38.41
CA ALA A 13 45.88 16.31 38.34
C ALA A 13 45.38 15.49 37.15
N LEU A 14 44.58 14.47 37.47
CA LEU A 14 43.78 13.70 36.53
C LEU A 14 42.79 14.67 35.87
N PHE A 15 43.28 15.46 34.91
CA PHE A 15 42.43 16.22 34.02
C PHE A 15 41.85 15.25 33.01
N CYS A 16 40.75 14.60 33.40
CA CYS A 16 39.85 13.96 32.47
C CYS A 16 39.45 15.02 31.43
N SER A 17 39.95 14.88 30.20
CA SER A 17 39.53 15.72 29.08
C SER A 17 38.13 15.29 28.64
N GLN A 18 37.11 15.72 29.37
CA GLN A 18 35.75 15.66 28.88
C GLN A 18 35.39 17.06 28.37
N VAL A 19 35.09 17.15 27.08
CA VAL A 19 34.66 18.41 26.46
C VAL A 19 33.14 18.45 26.56
N GLY A 20 32.64 18.99 27.66
CA GLY A 20 31.24 19.37 27.77
C GLY A 20 31.02 20.72 27.07
N ILE A 21 30.34 20.73 25.93
CA ILE A 21 29.86 22.00 25.37
C ILE A 21 28.59 22.36 26.12
N ASN A 22 28.68 23.34 27.04
CA ASN A 22 27.56 23.86 27.83
C ASN A 22 27.03 22.94 28.97
N THR A 23 27.85 22.03 29.51
CA THR A 23 27.53 21.20 30.71
C THR A 23 28.67 21.22 31.72
N LYS A 24 28.37 21.36 33.01
CA LYS A 24 29.37 21.44 34.11
C LYS A 24 29.98 20.08 34.47
N THR A 25 29.29 18.97 34.15
CA THR A 25 29.69 17.60 34.50
C THR A 25 29.21 16.63 33.40
N PRO A 26 29.90 16.58 32.24
CA PRO A 26 29.54 15.68 31.16
C PRO A 26 29.64 14.21 31.59
N SER A 27 28.60 13.41 31.34
CA SER A 27 28.58 11.97 31.64
C SER A 27 29.22 11.10 30.55
N ALA A 28 29.48 11.69 29.38
CA ALA A 28 30.12 11.09 28.22
C ALA A 28 31.15 12.06 27.61
N THR A 29 32.12 11.55 26.85
CA THR A 29 33.20 12.35 26.22
C THR A 29 32.68 13.49 25.34
N LEU A 30 31.46 13.37 24.80
CA LEU A 30 30.71 14.42 24.10
C LEU A 30 29.23 14.33 24.48
N ASP A 31 28.71 15.37 25.13
CA ASP A 31 27.29 15.55 25.47
C ASP A 31 26.82 16.87 24.85
N ILE A 32 25.81 16.81 23.98
CA ILE A 32 25.29 17.97 23.24
C ILE A 32 23.88 18.27 23.75
N VAL A 33 23.80 19.34 24.53
CA VAL A 33 22.57 19.83 25.12
C VAL A 33 22.16 21.14 24.43
N SER A 34 20.96 21.19 23.87
CA SER A 34 20.43 22.43 23.27
C SER A 34 20.26 23.54 24.32
N LYS A 35 20.48 24.80 23.91
CA LYS A 35 20.24 25.97 24.75
C LYS A 35 18.77 25.98 25.21
N ASN A 36 18.54 26.08 26.53
CA ASN A 36 17.23 26.01 27.20
C ASN A 36 16.56 24.61 27.19
N ASN A 37 17.33 23.51 27.18
CA ASN A 37 16.73 22.18 27.32
C ASN A 37 16.08 21.99 28.72
N THR A 38 14.98 21.27 28.74
CA THR A 38 14.46 20.63 29.95
C THR A 38 14.51 19.12 29.74
N ASN A 39 14.18 18.31 30.74
CA ASN A 39 14.00 16.87 30.55
C ASN A 39 12.93 16.54 29.49
N ALA A 40 12.05 17.48 29.15
CA ALA A 40 10.98 17.32 28.16
C ALA A 40 11.29 17.96 26.79
N THR A 41 12.39 18.70 26.63
CA THR A 41 12.65 19.50 25.41
C THR A 41 14.11 19.39 24.95
N GLN A 42 14.58 18.16 24.76
CA GLN A 42 15.92 17.90 24.19
C GLN A 42 15.81 17.80 22.67
N ALA A 43 16.40 18.75 21.94
CA ALA A 43 16.44 18.72 20.49
C ALA A 43 17.87 18.93 19.98
N MET A 44 18.25 18.24 18.91
CA MET A 44 19.54 18.43 18.23
C MET A 44 19.27 18.85 16.80
N ILE A 45 20.02 19.82 16.26
CA ILE A 45 19.93 20.20 14.85
C ILE A 45 21.36 20.27 14.28
N ILE A 46 21.58 19.56 13.18
CA ILE A 46 22.79 19.67 12.36
C ILE A 46 22.41 20.42 11.09
N ASN A 47 23.11 21.51 10.82
CA ASN A 47 22.90 22.34 9.62
C ASN A 47 23.99 22.09 8.58
N SER A 48 23.65 22.23 7.30
CA SER A 48 24.62 22.36 6.22
C SER A 48 25.39 23.70 6.31
N ASN A 49 26.43 23.83 5.49
CA ASN A 49 27.13 25.11 5.25
C ASN A 49 26.24 26.20 4.62
N THR A 50 25.04 25.85 4.16
CA THR A 50 24.00 26.76 3.66
C THR A 50 22.91 27.05 4.69
N SER A 51 23.15 26.75 5.97
CA SER A 51 22.23 26.97 7.09
C SER A 51 20.89 26.23 7.00
N SER A 52 20.82 25.18 6.18
CA SER A 52 19.66 24.27 6.13
C SER A 52 19.85 23.12 7.12
N ALA A 53 18.85 22.83 7.95
CA ALA A 53 18.86 21.63 8.79
C ALA A 53 18.89 20.37 7.91
N ILE A 54 19.95 19.55 8.06
CA ILE A 54 20.12 18.27 7.36
C ILE A 54 19.76 17.07 8.24
N MET A 55 19.87 17.24 9.57
CA MET A 55 19.40 16.28 10.55
C MET A 55 18.82 17.04 11.75
N LYS A 56 17.66 16.60 12.24
CA LYS A 56 17.06 17.12 13.47
C LYS A 56 16.56 15.96 14.33
N VAL A 57 16.83 16.03 15.63
CA VAL A 57 16.12 15.26 16.66
C VAL A 57 15.12 16.20 17.31
N SER A 58 13.85 15.83 17.27
CA SER A 58 12.78 16.58 17.93
C SER A 58 12.69 16.19 19.41
N ASP A 59 12.07 17.05 20.19
CA ASP A 59 11.79 16.85 21.63
C ASP A 59 11.07 15.54 21.95
N ASN A 60 10.20 15.08 21.05
CA ASN A 60 9.49 13.80 21.16
C ASN A 60 10.31 12.58 20.70
N GLY A 61 11.62 12.73 20.46
CA GLY A 61 12.50 11.66 20.00
C GLY A 61 12.42 11.36 18.49
N ASN A 62 11.63 12.12 17.72
CA ASN A 62 11.56 11.93 16.28
C ASN A 62 12.85 12.37 15.60
N PHE A 63 13.41 11.50 14.77
CA PHE A 63 14.54 11.81 13.89
C PHE A 63 14.02 12.29 12.52
N TYR A 64 14.55 13.42 12.08
CA TYR A 64 14.31 14.02 10.78
C TYR A 64 15.63 14.09 10.02
N PHE A 65 15.60 13.69 8.75
CA PHE A 65 16.70 13.87 7.79
C PHE A 65 16.16 14.66 6.60
N LYS A 66 16.89 15.69 6.16
CA LYS A 66 16.55 16.45 4.94
C LYS A 66 17.35 15.88 3.78
N GLY A 67 16.65 15.42 2.74
CA GLY A 67 17.26 14.81 1.55
C GLY A 67 16.98 13.31 1.45
N SER A 68 17.64 12.63 0.51
CA SER A 68 17.47 11.18 0.36
C SER A 68 18.10 10.45 1.54
N LEU A 69 17.38 9.50 2.13
CA LEU A 69 17.99 8.51 3.02
C LEU A 69 18.91 7.62 2.17
N SER A 70 20.22 7.83 2.26
CA SER A 70 21.21 7.08 1.49
C SER A 70 21.84 6.02 2.38
N ALA A 71 21.45 4.76 2.20
CA ALA A 71 22.13 3.65 2.87
C ALA A 71 23.35 3.25 2.02
N ASN A 72 24.54 3.21 2.62
CA ASN A 72 25.81 2.95 1.92
C ASN A 72 26.07 3.89 0.72
N ASN A 73 25.74 5.18 0.85
CA ASN A 73 25.82 6.19 -0.24
C ASN A 73 24.91 5.89 -1.45
N VAL A 74 23.95 4.99 -1.33
CA VAL A 74 22.94 4.70 -2.36
C VAL A 74 21.59 5.24 -1.91
N SER A 75 21.04 6.18 -2.66
CA SER A 75 19.67 6.65 -2.48
C SER A 75 18.69 5.59 -2.97
N GLY A 76 17.58 5.41 -2.25
CA GLY A 76 16.47 4.58 -2.73
C GLY A 76 15.87 5.16 -4.01
N THR A 77 15.35 4.28 -4.87
CA THR A 77 14.51 4.63 -6.02
C THR A 77 13.03 4.41 -5.69
N ASP A 78 12.12 4.92 -6.52
CA ASP A 78 10.68 4.66 -6.36
C ASP A 78 10.42 3.14 -6.24
N GLU A 79 9.44 2.77 -5.42
CA GLU A 79 9.04 1.39 -5.12
C GLU A 79 10.08 0.53 -4.38
N TRP A 80 11.19 1.13 -3.91
CA TRP A 80 12.14 0.43 -3.05
C TRP A 80 11.85 0.73 -1.58
N VAL A 81 12.05 -0.28 -0.73
CA VAL A 81 11.89 -0.19 0.73
C VAL A 81 13.24 -0.45 1.40
N LEU A 82 13.50 0.27 2.49
CA LEU A 82 14.69 0.02 3.30
C LEU A 82 14.44 -1.21 4.17
N THR A 83 15.18 -2.28 3.95
CA THR A 83 15.06 -3.52 4.72
C THR A 83 16.29 -3.76 5.58
N SER A 84 16.11 -4.43 6.71
CA SER A 84 17.23 -4.95 7.51
C SER A 84 18.12 -5.86 6.66
N ASN A 85 19.43 -5.74 6.82
CA ASN A 85 20.42 -6.63 6.19
C ASN A 85 21.11 -7.53 7.24
N GLY A 86 20.46 -7.75 8.39
CA GLY A 86 21.00 -8.47 9.54
C GLY A 86 21.71 -7.56 10.55
N ASN A 87 21.96 -8.10 11.75
CA ASN A 87 22.32 -7.34 12.96
C ASN A 87 23.66 -6.58 12.91
N SER A 88 24.47 -6.78 11.86
CA SER A 88 25.81 -6.16 11.74
C SER A 88 26.06 -5.53 10.37
N ASN A 89 25.04 -5.48 9.51
CA ASN A 89 25.15 -4.85 8.20
C ASN A 89 24.25 -3.62 8.18
N SER A 90 24.71 -2.58 7.47
CA SER A 90 23.85 -1.44 7.13
C SER A 90 22.58 -1.94 6.44
N PRO A 91 21.40 -1.37 6.77
CA PRO A 91 20.18 -1.61 6.00
C PRO A 91 20.42 -1.39 4.51
N GLN A 92 19.67 -2.09 3.68
CA GLN A 92 19.79 -2.00 2.23
C GLN A 92 18.46 -1.64 1.61
N TRP A 93 18.51 -0.87 0.53
CA TRP A 93 17.34 -0.65 -0.30
C TRP A 93 17.06 -1.94 -1.08
N VAL A 94 15.82 -2.41 -1.04
CA VAL A 94 15.36 -3.57 -1.80
C VAL A 94 14.09 -3.18 -2.55
N ASP A 95 14.00 -3.55 -3.83
CA ASP A 95 12.75 -3.50 -4.59
C ASP A 95 11.64 -4.18 -3.80
N ILE A 96 10.53 -3.48 -3.53
CA ILE A 96 9.43 -4.00 -2.70
C ILE A 96 8.90 -5.34 -3.22
N ASN A 97 8.95 -5.58 -4.53
CA ASN A 97 8.53 -6.81 -5.18
C ASN A 97 9.46 -8.01 -4.86
N ASN A 98 10.70 -7.74 -4.44
CA ASN A 98 11.65 -8.75 -4.00
C ASN A 98 11.52 -9.08 -2.50
N THR A 99 10.74 -8.30 -1.75
CA THR A 99 10.51 -8.51 -0.32
C THR A 99 9.28 -9.39 -0.06
N ALA A 100 9.20 -9.97 1.14
CA ALA A 100 8.01 -10.67 1.60
C ALA A 100 6.74 -9.79 1.59
N LEU A 101 6.87 -8.46 1.66
CA LEU A 101 5.74 -7.53 1.58
C LEU A 101 5.13 -7.46 0.17
N GLY A 102 5.95 -7.61 -0.88
CA GLY A 102 5.48 -7.63 -2.27
C GLY A 102 5.12 -9.01 -2.83
N LYS A 103 5.56 -10.11 -2.18
CA LYS A 103 5.56 -11.45 -2.78
C LYS A 103 4.31 -12.32 -2.66
N TYR A 104 3.29 -11.96 -1.88
CA TYR A 104 2.21 -12.93 -1.62
C TYR A 104 0.90 -12.67 -2.36
N VAL A 105 0.48 -11.41 -2.51
CA VAL A 105 -0.76 -11.05 -3.22
C VAL A 105 -0.59 -9.65 -3.80
N LEU A 106 -0.54 -9.55 -5.13
CA LEU A 106 -0.55 -8.28 -5.84
C LEU A 106 -1.98 -7.92 -6.24
N VAL A 107 -2.35 -6.64 -6.15
CA VAL A 107 -3.60 -6.15 -6.76
C VAL A 107 -3.35 -6.02 -8.26
N ALA A 108 -3.87 -6.96 -9.04
CA ALA A 108 -3.73 -6.99 -10.49
C ALA A 108 -4.57 -5.90 -11.15
N TYR A 109 -5.80 -5.71 -10.65
CA TYR A 109 -6.74 -4.70 -11.15
C TYR A 109 -7.77 -4.35 -10.08
N ASN A 110 -7.87 -3.07 -9.72
CA ASN A 110 -8.93 -2.54 -8.89
C ASN A 110 -9.61 -1.39 -9.61
N ALA A 111 -10.90 -1.55 -9.91
CA ALA A 111 -11.63 -0.57 -10.68
C ALA A 111 -13.10 -0.54 -10.33
N TYR A 112 -13.77 0.52 -10.77
CA TYR A 112 -15.19 0.71 -10.59
C TYR A 112 -15.84 1.34 -11.82
N ASN A 113 -17.15 1.20 -11.89
CA ASN A 113 -18.03 1.94 -12.77
C ASN A 113 -19.03 2.71 -11.88
N SER A 114 -19.02 4.03 -11.98
CA SER A 114 -19.94 4.92 -11.27
C SER A 114 -21.02 5.52 -12.18
N THR A 115 -21.02 5.17 -13.46
CA THR A 115 -21.94 5.69 -14.46
C THR A 115 -23.15 4.75 -14.57
N THR A 116 -24.32 5.28 -14.23
CA THR A 116 -25.58 4.60 -14.46
C THR A 116 -25.79 4.37 -15.95
N SER A 117 -26.06 3.12 -16.33
CA SER A 117 -26.38 2.76 -17.71
C SER A 117 -27.81 3.16 -18.11
N SER A 118 -28.04 3.25 -19.42
CA SER A 118 -29.40 3.20 -19.95
C SER A 118 -30.07 1.88 -19.60
N TYR A 119 -31.40 1.85 -19.63
CA TYR A 119 -32.12 0.59 -19.48
C TYR A 119 -31.79 -0.37 -20.63
N ILE A 120 -31.53 -1.61 -20.24
CA ILE A 120 -31.26 -2.79 -21.04
C ILE A 120 -32.54 -3.63 -21.03
N ASN A 121 -32.89 -4.20 -22.18
CA ASN A 121 -34.09 -5.00 -22.33
C ASN A 121 -34.04 -6.25 -21.43
N ALA A 122 -35.23 -6.66 -20.97
CA ALA A 122 -35.42 -7.92 -20.26
C ALA A 122 -34.76 -9.10 -20.99
N ASN A 123 -34.25 -10.06 -20.23
CA ASN A 123 -33.57 -11.27 -20.68
C ASN A 123 -32.31 -11.04 -21.54
N THR A 124 -31.83 -9.81 -21.62
CA THR A 124 -30.55 -9.49 -22.27
C THR A 124 -29.43 -9.55 -21.25
N SER A 125 -28.33 -10.21 -21.61
CA SER A 125 -27.12 -10.23 -20.80
C SER A 125 -26.13 -9.20 -21.32
N GLU A 126 -25.60 -8.37 -20.42
CA GLU A 126 -24.65 -7.31 -20.75
C GLU A 126 -23.38 -7.44 -19.91
N ARG A 127 -22.24 -7.14 -20.52
CA ARG A 127 -20.95 -7.07 -19.82
C ARG A 127 -20.78 -5.72 -19.14
N ILE A 128 -20.28 -5.76 -17.90
CA ILE A 128 -19.92 -4.55 -17.16
C ILE A 128 -18.53 -4.07 -17.62
N ASN A 129 -18.44 -2.79 -17.95
CA ASN A 129 -17.15 -2.14 -18.20
C ASN A 129 -16.68 -1.43 -16.91
N PHE A 130 -15.49 -1.71 -16.42
CA PHE A 130 -14.91 -1.04 -15.24
C PHE A 130 -13.85 -0.05 -15.71
N THR A 131 -14.26 1.21 -15.90
CA THR A 131 -13.42 2.23 -16.56
C THR A 131 -12.63 3.11 -15.60
N ASN A 132 -13.08 3.28 -14.35
CA ASN A 132 -12.37 4.10 -13.37
C ASN A 132 -11.43 3.21 -12.55
N THR A 133 -10.14 3.33 -12.78
CA THR A 133 -9.12 2.48 -12.15
C THR A 133 -8.52 3.14 -10.92
N ASN A 134 -8.50 2.42 -9.79
CA ASN A 134 -7.77 2.83 -8.59
C ASN A 134 -6.34 2.28 -8.60
N LEU A 135 -6.17 1.02 -9.01
CA LEU A 135 -4.88 0.33 -9.06
C LEU A 135 -4.83 -0.60 -10.27
N VAL A 136 -3.71 -0.61 -10.99
CA VAL A 136 -3.49 -1.46 -12.17
C VAL A 136 -2.06 -1.97 -12.16
N SER A 137 -1.88 -3.27 -12.33
CA SER A 137 -0.58 -3.87 -12.66
C SER A 137 -0.58 -4.37 -14.09
N SER A 138 -0.05 -3.57 -15.01
CA SER A 138 0.06 -3.92 -16.44
C SER A 138 0.92 -5.16 -16.69
N THR A 139 1.81 -5.49 -15.75
CA THR A 139 2.64 -6.71 -15.83
C THR A 139 1.87 -7.98 -15.53
N VAL A 140 0.73 -7.91 -14.80
CA VAL A 140 -0.11 -9.06 -14.46
C VAL A 140 -1.23 -9.24 -15.48
N GLY A 141 -1.75 -8.14 -16.03
CA GLY A 141 -2.76 -8.17 -17.08
C GLY A 141 -3.35 -6.80 -17.39
N THR A 142 -4.23 -6.75 -18.38
CA THR A 142 -4.76 -5.49 -18.93
C THR A 142 -6.27 -5.56 -19.13
N TRP A 143 -6.99 -4.51 -18.73
CA TRP A 143 -8.41 -4.36 -19.02
C TRP A 143 -8.64 -3.72 -20.40
N ASN A 144 -9.46 -4.35 -21.24
CA ASN A 144 -9.90 -3.80 -22.52
C ASN A 144 -11.31 -3.22 -22.37
N THR A 145 -11.44 -1.90 -22.53
CA THR A 145 -12.72 -1.19 -22.38
C THR A 145 -13.71 -1.43 -23.52
N THR A 146 -13.24 -1.90 -24.68
CA THR A 146 -14.08 -2.21 -25.84
C THR A 146 -14.72 -3.59 -25.69
N THR A 147 -13.92 -4.61 -25.37
CA THR A 147 -14.44 -5.97 -25.16
C THR A 147 -14.99 -6.20 -23.75
N LYS A 148 -14.67 -5.29 -22.81
CA LYS A 148 -15.04 -5.33 -21.39
C LYS A 148 -14.47 -6.57 -20.68
N GLU A 149 -13.20 -6.86 -20.95
CA GLU A 149 -12.50 -8.06 -20.48
C GLU A 149 -11.13 -7.68 -19.90
N TYR A 150 -10.76 -8.31 -18.79
CA TYR A 150 -9.38 -8.35 -18.32
C TYR A 150 -8.65 -9.53 -18.97
N THR A 151 -7.53 -9.27 -19.64
CA THR A 151 -6.68 -10.31 -20.22
C THR A 151 -5.47 -10.54 -19.32
N VAL A 152 -5.31 -11.78 -18.88
CA VAL A 152 -4.20 -12.23 -18.04
C VAL A 152 -2.90 -12.24 -18.83
N SER A 153 -1.85 -11.62 -18.30
CA SER A 153 -0.49 -11.65 -18.88
C SER A 153 0.45 -12.61 -18.13
N LYS A 154 0.17 -12.89 -16.84
CA LYS A 154 0.96 -13.84 -16.03
C LYS A 154 0.13 -15.02 -15.56
N SER A 155 0.64 -16.24 -15.75
CA SER A 155 0.01 -17.42 -15.18
C SER A 155 0.12 -17.41 -13.65
N GLY A 156 -0.92 -17.88 -12.95
CA GLY A 156 -0.95 -17.90 -11.49
C GLY A 156 -2.37 -18.00 -10.94
N VAL A 157 -2.52 -17.80 -9.63
CA VAL A 157 -3.83 -17.84 -8.96
C VAL A 157 -4.43 -16.44 -8.94
N TYR A 158 -5.65 -16.33 -9.44
CA TYR A 158 -6.43 -15.09 -9.45
C TYR A 158 -7.60 -15.21 -8.48
N ASP A 159 -7.71 -14.25 -7.57
CA ASP A 159 -8.85 -14.09 -6.67
C ASP A 159 -9.65 -12.86 -7.10
N VAL A 160 -10.88 -13.07 -7.54
CA VAL A 160 -11.71 -12.01 -8.13
C VAL A 160 -12.97 -11.82 -7.30
N VAL A 161 -13.19 -10.59 -6.85
CA VAL A 161 -14.41 -10.16 -6.16
C VAL A 161 -15.09 -9.08 -6.98
N VAL A 162 -16.40 -9.22 -7.16
CA VAL A 162 -17.21 -8.26 -7.91
C VAL A 162 -18.46 -7.93 -7.10
N ASN A 163 -18.80 -6.65 -7.08
CA ASN A 163 -20.11 -6.17 -6.66
C ASN A 163 -20.74 -5.33 -7.78
N THR A 164 -22.04 -5.47 -7.98
CA THR A 164 -22.81 -4.60 -8.86
C THR A 164 -24.13 -4.25 -8.21
N LYS A 165 -24.51 -2.98 -8.29
CA LYS A 165 -25.87 -2.52 -8.03
C LYS A 165 -26.60 -2.45 -9.36
N ILE A 166 -27.76 -3.10 -9.41
CA ILE A 166 -28.69 -2.99 -10.53
C ILE A 166 -30.02 -2.42 -10.08
N SER A 167 -30.73 -1.79 -11.02
CA SER A 167 -32.08 -1.30 -10.87
C SER A 167 -32.97 -1.86 -11.98
N THR A 168 -34.25 -2.12 -11.67
CA THR A 168 -35.22 -2.70 -12.59
C THR A 168 -36.41 -1.76 -12.82
N GLN A 169 -36.99 -1.82 -14.01
CA GLN A 169 -38.12 -1.03 -14.48
C GLN A 169 -39.42 -1.82 -14.26
N SER A 170 -39.83 -2.06 -13.01
CA SER A 170 -41.13 -2.69 -12.72
C SER A 170 -41.48 -2.62 -11.23
N ASN A 171 -42.77 -2.43 -10.99
CA ASN A 171 -43.49 -2.39 -9.71
C ASN A 171 -44.27 -3.68 -9.39
N ASN A 172 -44.14 -4.73 -10.22
CA ASN A 172 -44.98 -5.93 -10.14
C ASN A 172 -44.14 -7.22 -10.01
N SER A 173 -44.72 -8.22 -9.34
CA SER A 173 -44.09 -9.34 -8.62
C SER A 173 -43.14 -10.25 -9.42
N ASN A 174 -42.07 -10.71 -8.74
CA ASN A 174 -41.04 -11.67 -9.14
C ASN A 174 -40.06 -11.23 -10.23
N ARG A 175 -39.12 -10.36 -9.84
CA ARG A 175 -37.95 -10.01 -10.67
C ARG A 175 -36.77 -10.87 -10.29
N THR A 176 -36.18 -11.52 -11.27
CA THR A 176 -34.98 -12.34 -11.11
C THR A 176 -33.84 -11.65 -11.82
N SER A 177 -32.75 -11.41 -11.10
CA SER A 177 -31.53 -10.87 -11.67
C SER A 177 -30.36 -11.79 -11.36
N SER A 178 -29.37 -11.83 -12.24
CA SER A 178 -28.23 -12.73 -12.14
C SER A 178 -26.95 -12.02 -12.54
N LEU A 179 -25.92 -12.21 -11.71
CA LEU A 179 -24.53 -11.83 -11.96
C LEU A 179 -23.73 -13.10 -12.21
N PHE A 180 -22.95 -13.12 -13.29
CA PHE A 180 -22.00 -14.18 -13.58
C PHE A 180 -20.59 -13.60 -13.72
N LEU A 181 -19.66 -14.19 -12.99
CA LEU A 181 -18.23 -13.95 -13.08
C LEU A 181 -17.60 -15.07 -13.89
N GLN A 182 -17.11 -14.72 -15.08
CA GLN A 182 -16.33 -15.58 -15.94
C GLN A 182 -14.85 -15.45 -15.57
N ILE A 183 -14.19 -16.59 -15.33
CA ILE A 183 -12.76 -16.68 -15.07
C ILE A 183 -12.19 -17.80 -15.94
N GLY A 184 -11.46 -17.42 -17.00
CA GLY A 184 -11.04 -18.33 -18.06
C GLY A 184 -12.22 -18.78 -18.92
N THR A 185 -12.27 -20.07 -19.25
CA THR A 185 -13.35 -20.66 -20.07
C THR A 185 -14.62 -21.00 -19.29
N TYR A 186 -14.66 -20.77 -17.98
CA TYR A 186 -15.79 -21.18 -17.13
C TYR A 186 -16.49 -20.01 -16.41
N LYS A 187 -17.80 -20.14 -16.23
CA LYS A 187 -18.57 -19.35 -15.25
C LYS A 187 -18.28 -19.91 -13.86
N GLN A 188 -17.53 -19.17 -13.05
CA GLN A 188 -17.00 -19.65 -11.76
C GLN A 188 -17.70 -19.02 -10.56
N GLY A 189 -18.25 -17.82 -10.71
CA GLY A 189 -19.08 -17.17 -9.70
C GLY A 189 -20.46 -16.85 -10.26
N SER A 190 -21.52 -17.17 -9.52
CA SER A 190 -22.87 -16.76 -9.86
C SER A 190 -23.63 -16.27 -8.64
N ARG A 191 -24.39 -15.19 -8.80
CA ARG A 191 -25.31 -14.70 -7.78
C ARG A 191 -26.64 -14.37 -8.43
N GLY A 192 -27.69 -15.06 -8.00
CA GLY A 192 -29.07 -14.75 -8.37
C GLY A 192 -29.80 -14.07 -7.22
N GLU A 193 -30.67 -13.12 -7.53
CA GLU A 193 -31.59 -12.54 -6.56
C GLU A 193 -33.00 -12.45 -7.13
N ASN A 194 -33.98 -12.78 -6.29
CA ASN A 194 -35.39 -12.60 -6.56
C ASN A 194 -35.90 -11.46 -5.68
N VAL A 195 -36.36 -10.36 -6.29
CA VAL A 195 -36.89 -9.22 -5.54
C VAL A 195 -38.38 -9.07 -5.80
N ALA A 196 -39.17 -9.27 -4.74
CA ALA A 196 -40.60 -8.99 -4.69
C ALA A 196 -40.88 -7.60 -4.09
N GLY A 197 -42.06 -7.05 -4.38
CA GLY A 197 -42.51 -5.76 -3.85
C GLY A 197 -41.89 -4.55 -4.56
N SER A 198 -41.89 -3.40 -3.87
CA SER A 198 -41.57 -2.08 -4.44
C SER A 198 -40.06 -1.80 -4.60
N LEU A 199 -39.18 -2.65 -4.07
CA LEU A 199 -37.73 -2.45 -4.12
C LEU A 199 -37.22 -2.48 -5.56
N THR A 200 -36.83 -1.37 -6.17
CA THR A 200 -36.39 -1.39 -7.57
C THR A 200 -34.93 -1.77 -7.78
N SER A 201 -34.12 -1.89 -6.72
CA SER A 201 -32.68 -2.14 -6.82
C SER A 201 -32.18 -3.35 -6.02
N SER A 202 -31.13 -3.99 -6.54
CA SER A 202 -30.45 -5.16 -5.95
C SER A 202 -28.94 -4.97 -5.95
N HIS A 203 -28.25 -5.56 -4.97
CA HIS A 203 -26.80 -5.62 -4.91
C HIS A 203 -26.33 -7.06 -5.09
N LEU A 204 -25.74 -7.36 -6.24
CA LEU A 204 -25.23 -8.68 -6.56
C LEU A 204 -23.72 -8.70 -6.27
N THR A 205 -23.30 -9.55 -5.35
CA THR A 205 -21.88 -9.81 -5.05
C THR A 205 -21.54 -11.25 -5.38
N THR A 206 -20.41 -11.47 -6.05
CA THR A 206 -19.83 -12.80 -6.23
C THR A 206 -18.32 -12.76 -6.13
N LYS A 207 -17.73 -13.91 -5.83
CA LYS A 207 -16.30 -14.12 -5.71
C LYS A 207 -15.95 -15.45 -6.36
N ALA A 208 -14.81 -15.52 -7.02
CA ALA A 208 -14.23 -16.78 -7.44
C ALA A 208 -12.70 -16.71 -7.45
N THR A 209 -12.07 -17.85 -7.17
CA THR A 209 -10.62 -18.02 -7.16
C THR A 209 -10.26 -19.11 -8.17
N ARG A 210 -9.30 -18.86 -9.06
CA ARG A 210 -8.89 -19.85 -10.07
C ARG A 210 -7.45 -19.67 -10.49
N TYR A 211 -6.78 -20.77 -10.82
CA TYR A 211 -5.56 -20.72 -11.61
C TYR A 211 -5.88 -20.34 -13.06
N LEU A 212 -5.16 -19.36 -13.60
CA LEU A 212 -5.26 -18.93 -14.99
C LEU A 212 -3.89 -19.00 -15.67
N THR A 213 -3.93 -19.25 -16.97
CA THR A 213 -2.80 -19.17 -17.89
C THR A 213 -2.79 -17.82 -18.61
N ALA A 214 -1.60 -17.36 -19.02
CA ALA A 214 -1.46 -16.16 -19.85
C ALA A 214 -2.35 -16.24 -21.11
N GLY A 215 -3.08 -15.16 -21.38
CA GLY A 215 -4.06 -15.05 -22.46
C GLY A 215 -5.51 -15.34 -22.05
N GLU A 216 -5.74 -16.00 -20.90
CA GLU A 216 -7.11 -16.21 -20.40
C GLU A 216 -7.77 -14.90 -19.94
N LYS A 217 -9.09 -14.91 -19.91
CA LYS A 217 -9.90 -13.71 -19.72
C LYS A 217 -10.73 -13.76 -18.44
N ILE A 218 -10.91 -12.62 -17.80
CA ILE A 218 -11.87 -12.40 -16.72
C ILE A 218 -12.87 -11.34 -17.18
N TYR A 219 -14.16 -11.61 -17.05
CA TYR A 219 -15.20 -10.63 -17.30
C TYR A 219 -16.46 -10.92 -16.50
N VAL A 220 -17.33 -9.92 -16.44
CA VAL A 220 -18.55 -9.96 -15.65
C VAL A 220 -19.75 -9.70 -16.55
N THR A 221 -20.74 -10.57 -16.47
CA THR A 221 -22.03 -10.40 -17.16
C THR A 221 -23.17 -10.32 -16.16
N VAL A 222 -24.14 -9.47 -16.45
CA VAL A 222 -25.38 -9.35 -15.68
C VAL A 222 -26.57 -9.55 -16.61
N SER A 223 -27.67 -10.08 -16.08
CA SER A 223 -28.96 -10.19 -16.77
C SER A 223 -30.11 -10.08 -15.79
N SER A 224 -31.27 -9.61 -16.24
CA SER A 224 -32.51 -9.63 -15.48
C SER A 224 -33.67 -10.06 -16.36
N ASN A 225 -34.70 -10.70 -15.77
CA ASN A 225 -35.93 -11.06 -16.48
C ASN A 225 -36.87 -9.86 -16.73
N THR A 226 -36.50 -8.67 -16.26
CA THR A 226 -37.20 -7.40 -16.51
C THR A 226 -36.23 -6.37 -17.06
N ASN A 227 -36.73 -5.28 -17.65
CA ASN A 227 -35.87 -4.19 -18.09
C ASN A 227 -35.04 -3.68 -16.91
N TRP A 228 -33.74 -3.53 -17.12
CA TRP A 228 -32.79 -3.34 -16.03
C TRP A 228 -31.67 -2.40 -16.42
N ARG A 229 -30.95 -1.86 -15.45
CA ARG A 229 -29.72 -1.10 -15.66
C ARG A 229 -28.75 -1.41 -14.51
N PHE A 230 -27.46 -1.32 -14.75
CA PHE A 230 -26.49 -1.22 -13.65
C PHE A 230 -26.30 0.26 -13.28
N ASP A 231 -26.29 0.54 -11.97
CA ASP A 231 -26.12 1.88 -11.42
C ASP A 231 -24.64 2.14 -11.07
N ASN A 232 -24.03 1.20 -10.33
CA ASN A 232 -22.61 1.22 -10.01
C ASN A 232 -22.07 -0.20 -9.88
N SER A 233 -20.76 -0.37 -10.04
CA SER A 233 -20.11 -1.68 -9.94
C SER A 233 -18.65 -1.55 -9.56
N THR A 234 -18.11 -2.53 -8.84
CA THR A 234 -16.71 -2.59 -8.45
C THR A 234 -16.15 -3.97 -8.76
N ILE A 235 -14.86 -4.01 -9.10
CA ILE A 235 -14.09 -5.23 -9.28
C ILE A 235 -12.75 -5.10 -8.56
N ASN A 236 -12.36 -6.17 -7.88
CA ASN A 236 -11.02 -6.35 -7.36
C ASN A 236 -10.48 -7.70 -7.85
N ILE A 237 -9.36 -7.65 -8.56
CA ILE A 237 -8.60 -8.80 -9.06
C ILE A 237 -7.28 -8.80 -8.32
N ASN A 238 -7.07 -9.82 -7.49
CA ASN A 238 -5.79 -10.10 -6.85
C ASN A 238 -5.09 -11.25 -7.57
N TYR A 239 -3.76 -11.19 -7.62
CA TYR A 239 -2.89 -12.17 -8.23
C TYR A 239 -1.86 -12.67 -7.22
N SER A 240 -1.71 -13.99 -7.17
CA SER A 240 -0.61 -14.65 -6.48
C SER A 240 0.18 -15.48 -7.47
N GLU A 241 1.48 -15.24 -7.51
CA GLU A 241 2.39 -16.03 -8.32
C GLU A 241 2.43 -17.47 -7.78
N ARG A 242 2.51 -18.44 -8.70
CA ARG A 242 2.73 -19.83 -8.31
C ARG A 242 4.20 -19.97 -7.94
N THR A 243 4.52 -19.95 -6.64
CA THR A 243 5.81 -20.45 -6.17
C THR A 243 5.82 -21.97 -6.35
N LEU A 244 6.64 -22.43 -7.30
CA LEU A 244 7.04 -23.82 -7.44
C LEU A 244 8.17 -24.13 -6.46
#